data_AF-A0A7K4H736-F1
#
_entry.id   AF-A0A7K4H736-F1
#
_cell.length_a   1.000
_cell.length_b   1.000
_cell.length_c   1.000
_cell.angle_alpha   90.00
_cell.angle_beta   90.00
_cell.angle_gamma   90.00
#
_symmetry.space_group_name_H-M   'P 1'
#
loop_
_entity.id
_entity.type
_entity.pdbx_description
1 polymer ?
#
loop_
_entity_poly.entity_id
_entity_poly.type
_entity_poly.pdbx_seq_one_letter_code
_entity_poly.pdbx_strand_id
1 'polypeptide(L)'
;MLEELRKIREILTPKPEPAPKKPKNLAAEFLDFIKKYKILGLASAFILGLAVNALILSLAQDIITPIIGIFIPGFEDIKDIKLGVFGTGNFIAAVINFIIIAIIIFLIVKYAAKIGLD
;
A
#
# COMPACT_ATOMS: atom_id res chain seq x y z
N MET A 1 49.35 30.54 -18.38
CA MET A 1 48.11 29.90 -18.89
C MET A 1 48.13 28.39 -18.74
N LEU A 2 49.24 27.70 -19.04
CA LEU A 2 49.34 26.26 -18.84
C LEU A 2 49.38 25.86 -17.35
N GLU A 3 50.03 26.63 -16.47
CA GLU A 3 49.91 26.42 -15.00
C GLU A 3 48.48 26.57 -14.49
N GLU A 4 47.75 27.60 -14.93
CA GLU A 4 46.34 27.85 -14.57
C GLU A 4 45.48 26.66 -14.99
N LEU A 5 45.64 26.18 -16.22
CA LEU A 5 44.94 25.02 -16.75
C LEU A 5 45.30 23.73 -16.00
N ARG A 6 46.56 23.59 -15.53
CA ARG A 6 47.00 22.45 -14.73
C ARG A 6 46.41 22.48 -13.32
N LYS A 7 46.36 23.65 -12.69
CA LYS A 7 45.75 23.87 -11.37
C LYS A 7 44.24 23.65 -11.41
N ILE A 8 43.59 24.09 -12.48
CA ILE A 8 42.18 23.80 -12.75
C ILE A 8 41.98 22.29 -12.95
N ARG A 9 42.84 21.60 -13.72
CA ARG A 9 42.77 20.13 -13.88
C ARG A 9 42.94 19.37 -12.56
N GLU A 10 43.79 19.83 -11.65
CA GLU A 10 43.95 19.25 -10.31
C GLU A 10 42.73 19.47 -9.40
N ILE A 11 42.08 20.64 -9.50
CA ILE A 11 40.85 20.95 -8.76
C ILE A 11 39.64 20.21 -9.37
N LEU A 12 39.67 19.96 -10.68
CA LEU A 12 38.63 19.29 -11.44
C LEU A 12 38.77 17.77 -11.48
N THR A 13 39.94 17.20 -11.16
CA THR A 13 40.03 15.79 -10.79
C THR A 13 39.51 15.67 -9.36
N PRO A 14 38.27 15.20 -9.15
CA PRO A 14 37.76 15.01 -7.80
C PRO A 14 38.73 14.07 -7.09
N LYS A 15 39.14 14.40 -5.86
CA LYS A 15 39.88 13.49 -4.97
C LYS A 15 39.27 12.10 -5.17
N PRO A 16 40.07 11.07 -5.54
CA PRO A 16 39.54 9.75 -5.85
C PRO A 16 38.52 9.39 -4.78
N GLU A 17 37.25 9.19 -5.16
CA GLU A 17 36.23 8.79 -4.19
C GLU A 17 36.84 7.63 -3.40
N PRO A 18 36.88 7.71 -2.05
CA PRO A 18 37.48 6.67 -1.24
C PRO A 18 36.93 5.34 -1.74
N ALA A 19 37.83 4.46 -2.21
CA ALA A 19 37.45 3.21 -2.86
C ALA A 19 36.31 2.57 -2.06
N PRO A 20 35.20 2.17 -2.70
CA PRO A 20 34.04 1.64 -2.00
C PRO A 20 34.55 0.58 -1.03
N LYS A 21 34.37 0.81 0.28
CA LYS A 21 34.81 -0.12 1.31
C LYS A 21 34.17 -1.45 0.98
N LYS A 22 34.97 -2.40 0.49
CA LYS A 22 34.51 -3.75 0.16
C LYS A 22 33.73 -4.26 1.37
N PRO A 23 32.41 -4.45 1.27
CA PRO A 23 31.60 -4.85 2.41
C PRO A 23 32.17 -6.15 2.95
N LYS A 24 32.44 -6.15 4.25
CA LYS A 24 33.20 -7.23 4.89
C LYS A 24 32.40 -8.54 4.94
N ASN A 25 31.08 -8.51 4.69
CA ASN A 25 30.13 -9.63 4.74
C ASN A 25 28.85 -9.34 3.89
N LEU A 26 28.18 -10.40 3.42
CA LEU A 26 26.93 -10.35 2.60
C LEU A 26 25.80 -9.51 3.21
N ALA A 27 25.67 -9.46 4.54
CA ALA A 27 24.66 -8.63 5.21
C ALA A 27 24.85 -7.13 4.94
N ALA A 28 26.09 -6.67 4.78
CA ALA A 28 26.38 -5.29 4.42
C ALA A 28 26.04 -5.01 2.94
N GLU A 29 26.31 -5.97 2.04
CA GLU A 29 25.89 -5.88 0.63
C GLU A 29 24.36 -5.82 0.50
N PHE A 30 23.65 -6.61 1.31
CA PHE A 30 22.19 -6.60 1.33
C PHE A 30 21.61 -5.30 1.89
N LEU A 31 22.18 -4.77 2.99
CA LEU A 31 21.78 -3.47 3.53
C LEU A 31 22.05 -2.35 2.51
N ASP A 32 23.18 -2.38 1.81
CA ASP A 32 23.50 -1.42 0.76
C ASP A 32 22.56 -1.57 -0.45
N PHE A 33 22.15 -2.78 -0.81
CA PHE A 33 21.13 -3.03 -1.82
C PHE A 33 19.79 -2.39 -1.41
N ILE A 34 19.30 -2.71 -0.20
CA ILE A 34 18.04 -2.17 0.32
C ILE A 34 18.05 -0.63 0.33
N LYS A 35 19.17 -0.01 0.73
CA LYS A 35 19.36 1.45 0.72
C LYS A 35 19.42 2.01 -0.71
N LYS A 36 20.21 1.39 -1.59
CA LYS A 36 20.42 1.82 -2.98
C LYS A 36 19.11 1.82 -3.78
N TYR A 37 18.28 0.80 -3.58
CA TYR A 37 17.01 0.65 -4.31
C TYR A 37 15.80 1.19 -3.53
N LYS A 38 16.00 1.89 -2.40
CA LYS A 38 14.94 2.49 -1.57
C LYS A 38 13.82 1.52 -1.17
N ILE A 39 14.14 0.22 -1.05
CA ILE A 39 13.15 -0.86 -0.85
C ILE A 39 12.44 -0.72 0.50
N LEU A 40 13.09 -0.12 1.51
CA LEU A 40 12.46 0.14 2.82
C LEU A 40 11.19 0.98 2.69
N GLY A 41 11.21 2.05 1.89
CA GLY A 41 10.04 2.91 1.72
C GLY A 41 8.89 2.16 1.04
N LEU A 42 9.21 1.33 0.03
CA LEU A 42 8.23 0.50 -0.65
C LEU A 42 7.62 -0.54 0.28
N ALA A 43 8.45 -1.23 1.07
CA ALA A 43 8.00 -2.24 2.02
C ALA A 43 7.09 -1.63 3.11
N SER A 44 7.46 -0.48 3.66
CA SER A 44 6.64 0.22 4.65
C SER A 44 5.29 0.67 4.07
N ALA A 45 5.27 1.24 2.86
CA ALA A 45 4.03 1.63 2.18
C ALA A 45 3.12 0.42 1.91
N PHE A 46 3.69 -0.70 1.49
CA PHE A 46 2.94 -1.92 1.24
C PHE A 46 2.32 -2.50 2.52
N ILE A 47 3.09 -2.60 3.61
CA ILE A 47 2.60 -3.12 4.89
C ILE A 47 1.48 -2.23 5.46
N LEU A 48 1.65 -0.90 5.41
CA LEU A 48 0.60 0.05 5.79
C LEU A 48 -0.63 -0.09 4.91
N GLY A 49 -0.46 -0.25 3.59
CA GLY A 49 -1.56 -0.49 2.66
C GLY A 49 -2.35 -1.75 2.99
N LEU A 50 -1.66 -2.85 3.30
CA LEU A 50 -2.31 -4.09 3.74
C LEU A 50 -3.08 -3.93 5.06
N ALA A 51 -2.48 -3.24 6.03
CA ALA A 51 -3.11 -3.00 7.33
C ALA A 51 -4.36 -2.12 7.19
N VAL A 52 -4.30 -1.05 6.39
CA VAL A 52 -5.45 -0.18 6.10
C VAL A 52 -6.55 -0.96 5.38
N ASN A 53 -6.20 -1.80 4.41
CA ASN A 53 -7.17 -2.67 3.74
C ASN A 53 -7.87 -3.62 4.73
N ALA A 54 -7.11 -4.26 5.62
CA ALA A 54 -7.69 -5.14 6.64
C ALA A 54 -8.64 -4.40 7.60
N LEU A 55 -8.28 -3.18 8.00
CA LEU A 55 -9.13 -2.33 8.85
C LEU A 55 -10.45 -1.97 8.16
N ILE A 56 -10.39 -1.59 6.87
CA ILE A 56 -11.59 -1.27 6.08
C ILE A 56 -12.49 -2.51 5.92
N LEU A 57 -11.89 -3.68 5.67
CA LEU A 57 -12.63 -4.93 5.54
C LEU A 57 -13.33 -5.31 6.85
N SER A 58 -12.63 -5.23 7.99
CA SER A 58 -13.22 -5.49 9.31
C SER A 58 -14.36 -4.51 9.62
N LEU A 59 -14.21 -3.21 9.32
CA LEU A 59 -15.31 -2.25 9.48
C LEU A 59 -16.54 -2.63 8.66
N ALA A 60 -16.35 -3.01 7.39
CA ALA A 60 -17.45 -3.38 6.51
C ALA A 60 -18.12 -4.72 6.93
N GLN A 61 -17.31 -5.73 7.28
CA GLN A 61 -17.79 -7.07 7.61
C GLN A 61 -18.33 -7.17 9.03
N ASP A 62 -17.68 -6.56 10.01
CA ASP A 62 -17.99 -6.75 11.43
C ASP A 62 -18.98 -5.71 11.96
N ILE A 63 -19.06 -4.53 11.33
CA ILE A 63 -19.96 -3.45 11.79
C ILE A 63 -21.09 -3.25 10.78
N ILE A 64 -20.77 -3.01 9.51
CA ILE A 64 -21.79 -2.59 8.54
C ILE A 64 -22.69 -3.74 8.10
N THR A 65 -22.14 -4.91 7.81
CA THR A 65 -22.94 -6.08 7.37
C THR A 65 -24.00 -6.47 8.41
N PRO A 66 -23.69 -6.58 9.72
CA PRO A 66 -24.71 -6.84 10.75
C PRO A 66 -25.77 -5.74 10.84
N ILE A 67 -25.36 -4.46 10.74
CA ILE A 67 -26.31 -3.33 10.75
C ILE A 67 -27.28 -3.46 9.58
N ILE A 68 -26.79 -3.73 8.38
CA ILE A 68 -27.64 -3.92 7.19
C ILE A 68 -28.54 -5.15 7.35
N GLY A 69 -28.03 -6.25 7.89
CA GLY A 69 -28.81 -7.48 8.15
C GLY A 69 -29.99 -7.26 9.10
N ILE A 70 -29.89 -6.33 10.04
CA ILE A 70 -31.02 -5.93 10.91
C ILE A 70 -32.11 -5.20 10.12
N PHE A 71 -31.74 -4.33 9.17
CA PHE A 71 -32.70 -3.57 8.37
C PHE A 71 -33.25 -4.33 7.16
N ILE A 72 -32.50 -5.32 6.65
CA ILE A 72 -32.85 -6.15 5.50
C ILE A 72 -32.84 -7.62 5.96
N PRO A 73 -33.95 -8.13 6.53
CA PRO A 73 -34.06 -9.53 6.90
C PRO A 73 -33.89 -10.41 5.65
N GLY A 74 -32.98 -11.39 5.72
CA GLY A 74 -32.61 -12.27 4.60
C GLY A 74 -31.42 -11.80 3.76
N PHE A 75 -30.73 -10.71 4.15
CA PHE A 75 -29.51 -10.26 3.47
C PHE A 75 -28.38 -11.31 3.48
N GLU A 76 -28.22 -12.04 4.60
CA GLU A 76 -27.23 -13.11 4.69
C GLU A 76 -27.61 -14.31 3.83
N ASP A 77 -28.91 -14.60 3.73
CA ASP A 77 -29.45 -15.70 2.92
C ASP A 77 -29.19 -15.51 1.42
N ILE A 78 -28.89 -14.28 0.94
CA ILE A 78 -28.49 -14.00 -0.45
C ILE A 78 -27.27 -14.83 -0.86
N LYS A 79 -26.35 -15.08 0.08
CA LYS A 79 -25.16 -15.92 -0.16
C LYS A 79 -25.54 -17.38 -0.38
N ASP A 80 -26.62 -17.83 0.23
CA ASP A 80 -27.09 -19.20 0.21
C ASP A 80 -28.09 -19.49 -0.92
N ILE A 81 -28.48 -18.47 -1.71
CA ILE A 81 -29.26 -18.65 -2.93
C ILE A 81 -28.43 -19.40 -3.99
N LYS A 82 -28.66 -20.72 -4.07
CA LYS A 82 -28.14 -21.58 -5.13
C LYS A 82 -29.22 -21.80 -6.20
N LEU A 83 -29.06 -21.15 -7.35
CA LEU A 83 -29.84 -21.44 -8.56
C LEU A 83 -29.10 -22.51 -9.38
N GLY A 84 -29.22 -23.78 -8.96
CA GLY A 84 -28.55 -24.92 -9.60
C GLY A 84 -27.04 -25.01 -9.29
N VAL A 85 -26.24 -25.44 -10.26
CA VAL A 85 -24.77 -25.60 -10.14
C VAL A 85 -24.04 -24.25 -10.16
N PHE A 86 -24.72 -23.18 -10.59
CA PHE A 86 -24.17 -21.83 -10.57
C PHE A 86 -24.48 -21.17 -9.21
N GLY A 87 -23.43 -20.85 -8.46
CA GLY A 87 -23.50 -20.08 -7.22
C GLY A 87 -23.75 -18.59 -7.48
N THR A 88 -24.83 -18.26 -8.20
CA THR A 88 -25.16 -16.89 -8.62
C THR A 88 -25.36 -15.95 -7.42
N GLY A 89 -25.82 -16.49 -6.28
CA GLY A 89 -25.94 -15.75 -5.02
C GLY A 89 -24.61 -15.22 -4.50
N ASN A 90 -23.50 -15.95 -4.68
CA ASN A 90 -22.18 -15.53 -4.22
C ASN A 90 -21.64 -14.33 -5.01
N PHE A 91 -21.90 -14.28 -6.31
CA PHE A 91 -21.49 -13.15 -7.14
C PHE A 91 -22.31 -11.89 -6.80
N ILE A 92 -23.64 -12.02 -6.67
CA ILE A 92 -24.52 -10.90 -6.32
C ILE A 92 -24.18 -10.36 -4.92
N ALA A 93 -23.95 -11.25 -3.95
CA ALA A 93 -23.49 -10.86 -2.62
C ALA A 93 -22.12 -10.14 -2.68
N ALA A 94 -21.20 -10.59 -3.53
CA ALA A 94 -19.91 -9.93 -3.71
C ALA A 94 -20.05 -8.53 -4.33
N VAL A 95 -20.94 -8.34 -5.32
CA VAL A 95 -21.23 -7.03 -5.92
C VAL A 95 -21.84 -6.09 -4.88
N ILE A 96 -22.80 -6.55 -4.09
CA ILE A 96 -23.39 -5.73 -3.03
C ILE A 96 -22.34 -5.34 -1.98
N ASN A 97 -21.51 -6.30 -1.54
CA ASN A 97 -20.42 -6.03 -0.60
C ASN A 97 -19.40 -5.02 -1.16
N PHE A 98 -19.08 -5.11 -2.45
CA PHE A 98 -18.22 -4.14 -3.12
C PHE A 98 -18.81 -2.73 -3.10
N ILE A 99 -20.11 -2.57 -3.39
CA ILE A 99 -20.79 -1.27 -3.32
C ILE A 99 -20.76 -0.71 -1.90
N ILE A 100 -21.00 -1.55 -0.89
CA ILE A 100 -20.92 -1.14 0.53
C ILE A 100 -19.52 -0.62 0.87
N ILE A 101 -18.47 -1.38 0.55
CA ILE A 101 -17.09 -0.98 0.82
C ILE A 101 -16.72 0.30 0.07
N ALA A 102 -17.14 0.44 -1.19
CA ALA A 102 -16.88 1.64 -1.99
C ALA A 102 -17.50 2.91 -1.35
N ILE A 103 -18.73 2.81 -0.84
CA ILE A 103 -19.40 3.91 -0.14
C ILE A 103 -18.67 4.26 1.16
N ILE A 104 -18.19 3.26 1.92
CA ILE A 104 -17.44 3.48 3.16
C ILE A 104 -16.12 4.19 2.88
N ILE A 105 -15.34 3.72 1.91
CA ILE A 105 -14.07 4.36 1.52
C ILE A 105 -14.33 5.80 1.10
N PHE A 106 -15.38 6.03 0.30
CA PHE A 106 -15.77 7.38 -0.09
C PHE A 106 -16.09 8.27 1.11
N LEU A 107 -16.85 7.77 2.09
CA LEU A 107 -17.16 8.52 3.30
C LEU A 107 -15.89 8.84 4.10
N ILE A 108 -15.00 7.86 4.31
CA ILE A 108 -13.75 8.06 5.06
C ILE A 108 -12.89 9.13 4.38
N VAL A 109 -12.66 9.03 3.07
CA VAL A 109 -11.89 10.01 2.31
C VAL A 109 -12.55 11.39 2.38
N LYS A 110 -13.87 11.46 2.25
CA LYS A 110 -14.63 12.72 2.35
C LYS A 110 -14.52 13.36 3.73
N TYR A 111 -14.58 12.57 4.80
CA TYR A 111 -14.42 13.06 6.17
C TYR A 111 -12.98 13.51 6.42
N ALA A 112 -11.98 12.74 5.97
CA ALA A 112 -10.57 13.13 6.10
C ALA A 112 -10.30 14.47 5.38
N ALA A 113 -10.79 14.63 4.15
CA ALA A 113 -10.68 15.88 3.39
C ALA A 113 -11.40 17.04 4.09
N LYS A 114 -12.56 16.79 4.73
CA LYS A 114 -13.29 17.82 5.50
C LYS A 114 -12.53 18.27 6.76
N ILE A 115 -11.68 17.43 7.33
CA ILE A 115 -10.90 17.72 8.54
C ILE A 115 -9.62 18.52 8.20
N GLY A 116 -9.33 18.76 6.91
CA GLY A 116 -8.13 19.50 6.47
C GLY A 116 -6.86 18.65 6.55
N LEU A 117 -7.02 17.31 6.50
CA LEU A 117 -5.90 16.40 6.30
C LEU A 117 -5.68 16.25 4.79
N ASP A 118 -5.13 17.31 4.19
CA ASP A 118 -4.79 17.37 2.76
C ASP A 118 -3.51 16.56 2.47
#